data_AF-A0A6V7LGZ1-F1
#
_entry.id   AF-A0A6V7LGZ1-F1
#
_cell.length_a   1.000
_cell.length_b   1.000
_cell.length_c   1.000
_cell.angle_alpha   90.00
_cell.angle_beta   90.00
_cell.angle_gamma   90.00
#
_symmetry.space_group_name_H-M   'P 1'
#
loop_
_entity.id
_entity.type
_entity.pdbx_description
1 polymer ?
#
loop_
_entity_poly.entity_id
_entity_poly.type
_entity_poly.pdbx_seq_one_letter_code
_entity_poly.pdbx_strand_id
1 'polypeptide(L)' 'KDSCMILLQTIPNHINIDSLQKELLAAFPGIVNVHDFHVWHLAGTKVISTVHITFLNPK' A
#
# COMPACT_ATOMS: atom_id res chain seq x y z
N LYS A 1 11.71 8.35 -19.67
CA LYS A 1 11.98 7.11 -18.90
C LYS A 1 11.07 6.99 -17.68
N ASP A 2 10.71 8.11 -17.05
CA ASP A 2 9.84 8.12 -15.86
C ASP A 2 8.36 7.86 -16.14
N SER A 3 7.86 8.16 -17.34
CA SER A 3 6.45 7.95 -17.71
C SER A 3 6.03 6.47 -17.75
N CYS A 4 6.99 5.53 -17.86
CA CYS A 4 6.72 4.09 -17.90
C CYS A 4 6.40 3.52 -16.50
N MET A 5 6.88 4.16 -15.43
CA MET A 5 6.65 3.75 -14.04
C MET A 5 5.25 4.13 -13.51
N ILE A 6 4.50 4.96 -14.25
CA ILE A 6 3.09 5.24 -13.96
C ILE A 6 2.19 4.07 -14.42
N LEU A 7 2.61 3.35 -15.47
CA LEU A 7 1.89 2.20 -16.03
C LEU A 7 2.37 0.86 -15.44
N LEU A 8 3.64 0.76 -15.07
CA LEU A 8 4.18 -0.37 -14.33
C LEU A 8 3.98 -0.09 -12.84
N GLN A 9 2.90 -0.65 -12.28
CA GLN A 9 2.53 -0.68 -10.86
C GLN A 9 3.62 -1.31 -9.97
N THR A 10 4.83 -0.76 -10.01
CA THR A 10 6.02 -1.36 -9.44
C THR A 10 6.15 -0.79 -8.05
N ILE A 11 5.93 -1.63 -7.05
CA ILE A 11 6.22 -1.31 -5.66
C ILE A 11 7.69 -0.83 -5.61
N PRO A 12 7.96 0.38 -5.09
CA PRO A 12 9.33 0.85 -4.96
C PRO A 12 10.14 -0.14 -4.11
N ASN A 13 11.30 -0.58 -4.59
CA ASN A 13 12.13 -1.63 -3.95
C ASN A 13 12.54 -1.33 -2.48
N HIS A 14 12.36 -0.10 -2.01
CA HIS A 14 12.67 0.32 -0.65
C HIS A 14 11.45 0.24 0.29
N ILE A 15 10.27 -0.10 -0.20
CA ILE A 15 9.03 -0.22 0.59
C ILE A 15 8.72 -1.69 0.78
N ASN A 16 8.81 -2.14 2.03
CA ASN A 16 8.44 -3.49 2.41
C ASN A 16 6.94 -3.55 2.72
N ILE A 17 6.15 -3.96 1.72
CA ILE A 17 4.68 -4.09 1.84
C ILE A 17 4.29 -5.08 2.92
N ASP A 18 5.01 -6.19 3.07
CA ASP A 18 4.71 -7.19 4.10
C ASP A 18 4.86 -6.62 5.52
N SER A 19 5.88 -5.77 5.75
CA SER A 19 6.04 -5.07 7.03
C SER A 19 4.87 -4.14 7.30
N LEU A 20 4.49 -3.35 6.29
CA LEU A 20 3.41 -2.37 6.41
C LEU A 20 2.05 -3.05 6.64
N GLN A 21 1.80 -4.18 5.98
CA GLN A 21 0.60 -4.99 6.23
C GLN A 21 0.56 -5.51 7.67
N LYS A 22 1.68 -6.04 8.18
CA LYS A 22 1.78 -6.51 9.58
C LYS A 22 1.58 -5.38 10.58
N GLU A 23 2.18 -4.22 10.32
CA GLU A 23 2.02 -3.02 11.16
C GLU A 23 0.56 -2.55 11.18
N LEU A 24 -0.12 -2.53 10.03
CA LEU A 24 -1.54 -2.18 9.94
C LEU A 24 -2.43 -3.16 10.74
N LEU A 25 -2.20 -4.47 10.58
CA LEU A 25 -2.95 -5.50 11.31
C LEU A 25 -2.71 -5.41 12.83
N ALA A 26 -1.48 -5.10 13.25
CA ALA A 26 -1.12 -4.96 14.66
C ALA A 26 -1.68 -3.67 15.28
N ALA A 27 -1.63 -2.55 14.55
CA ALA A 27 -2.08 -1.25 15.03
C ALA A 27 -3.60 -1.13 15.11
N PHE A 28 -4.33 -1.85 14.25
CA PHE A 28 -5.78 -1.78 14.15
C PHE A 28 -6.41 -3.18 14.29
N PRO A 29 -6.73 -3.62 15.52
CA PRO A 29 -7.29 -4.96 15.78
C PRO A 29 -8.62 -5.27 15.07
N GLY A 30 -9.31 -4.24 14.56
CA GLY A 30 -10.52 -4.40 13.77
C GLY A 30 -10.27 -4.78 12.31
N ILE A 31 -9.04 -4.67 11.79
CA ILE A 31 -8.72 -5.05 10.42
C ILE A 31 -8.59 -6.58 10.35
N VAL A 32 -9.33 -7.19 9.44
CA VAL A 32 -9.29 -8.64 9.18
C VAL A 32 -8.50 -8.99 7.93
N ASN A 33 -8.38 -8.05 7.00
CA ASN A 33 -7.66 -8.27 5.76
C ASN A 33 -7.13 -6.96 5.17
N VAL A 34 -5.98 -7.05 4.52
CA VAL A 34 -5.33 -5.97 3.78
C VAL A 34 -4.87 -6.54 2.44
N HIS A 35 -5.38 -6.04 1.32
CA HIS A 35 -5.08 -6.54 -0.02
C HIS A 35 -4.97 -5.41 -1.05
N ASP A 36 -4.53 -5.75 -2.26
CA ASP A 36 -4.36 -4.82 -3.40
C ASP A 36 -3.58 -3.55 -3.05
N PHE A 37 -2.41 -3.72 -2.43
CA PHE A 37 -1.54 -2.61 -2.06
C PHE A 37 -0.82 -2.06 -3.29
N HIS A 38 -1.23 -0.87 -3.72
CA HIS A 38 -0.60 -0.16 -4.82
C HIS A 38 0.25 0.98 -4.29
N VAL A 39 1.48 1.08 -4.75
CA VAL A 39 2.40 2.16 -4.40
C VAL A 39 2.99 2.74 -5.68
N TRP A 40 3.01 4.06 -5.79
CA TRP A 40 3.57 4.77 -6.93
C TRP A 40 4.31 6.04 -6.51
N HIS A 41 5.21 6.48 -7.38
CA HIS A 41 5.88 7.76 -7.22
C HIS A 41 5.08 8.85 -7.97
N LEU A 42 4.68 9.89 -7.25
CA LEU A 42 4.25 11.14 -7.85
C LEU A 42 5.45 12.07 -7.92
N ALA A 43 5.77 12.55 -9.13
CA ALA A 43 6.80 13.53 -9.48
C ALA A 43 7.69 14.03 -8.32
N GLY A 44 9.00 13.73 -8.39
CA GLY A 44 9.97 14.07 -7.36
C GLY A 44 10.06 12.99 -6.28
N THR A 45 10.00 13.39 -5.01
CA THR A 45 10.21 12.50 -3.84
C THR A 45 8.90 12.04 -3.17
N LYS A 46 7.74 12.34 -3.75
CA LYS A 46 6.46 11.99 -3.15
C LYS A 46 6.08 10.56 -3.53
N VAL A 47 5.93 9.71 -2.51
CA VAL A 47 5.34 8.38 -2.65
C VAL A 47 3.86 8.46 -2.28
N ILE A 48 3.01 7.84 -3.09
CA ILE A 48 1.59 7.70 -2.83
C ILE A 48 1.26 6.22 -2.84
N SER A 49 0.29 5.82 -2.01
CA SER A 49 -0.22 4.47 -2.01
C SER A 49 -1.71 4.38 -1.78
N THR A 50 -2.33 3.36 -2.35
CA THR A 50 -3.69 2.93 -2.03
C THR A 50 -3.69 1.47 -1.60
N VAL A 51 -4.63 1.11 -0.73
CA VAL A 51 -4.75 -0.26 -0.20
C VAL A 51 -6.21 -0.54 0.14
N HIS A 52 -6.65 -1.78 -0.07
CA HIS A 52 -7.97 -2.23 0.34
C HIS A 52 -7.91 -2.85 1.74
N ILE A 53 -8.78 -2.37 2.63
CA ILE A 53 -8.85 -2.81 4.03
C ILE A 53 -10.24 -3.36 4.30
N THR A 54 -10.31 -4.53 4.92
CA THR A 54 -11.56 -5.13 5.41
C THR A 54 -11.57 -5.11 6.93
N PHE A 55 -12.68 -4.68 7.52
CA PHE A 55 -12.88 -4.66 8.97
C PHE A 55 -13.84 -5.75 9.45
N LEU A 56 -13.63 -6.25 10.67
CA LEU A 56 -14.58 -7.12 11.37
C LEU A 56 -15.78 -6.27 11.79
N ASN A 57 -16.91 -6.43 11.10
CA ASN A 57 -18.13 -5.62 11.18
C ASN A 57 -18.03 -4.20 10.60
N PRO A 58 -18.44 -4.00 9.34
CA PRO A 58 -18.88 -2.69 8.89
C PRO A 58 -20.25 -2.41 9.52
N LYS A 59 -20.27 -1.79 10.70
CA LYS A 59 -21.48 -1.11 11.16
C LYS A 59 -21.63 0.22 10.42
#